data_AF-A0A958J1S4-F1
#
_entry.id   AF-A0A958J1S4-F1
#
_cell.length_a   1.000
_cell.length_b   1.000
_cell.length_c   1.000
_cell.angle_alpha   90.00
_cell.angle_beta   90.00
_cell.angle_gamma   90.00
#
_symmetry.space_group_name_H-M   'P 1'
#
loop_
_entity.id
_entity.type
_entity.pdbx_description
1 polymer ?
#
loop_
_entity_poly.entity_id
_entity_poly.type
_entity_poly.pdbx_seq_one_letter_code
_entity_poly.pdbx_strand_id
1 'polypeptide(L)'
;PIVYANAQQSFGVHPVNGDYFREWLVIGPFFPDDLAADFLADAGGETGVAPTAGDTVFTASGEPLIWQKYQTNSSVIDFFEMIGKNDHATAYAYCSIQSENNEAVQIQIGSDDGVSVWINGENVHRNAVNRWLTIDEEQFEAQLVTGENRCLVKISQYIGSWGFSMRASPASQPLPNIPKFYMSLNDLEIGYYLSEGKWKYHPGDNIAWATPDFDDTNWQIVDPKLT
;
A
#
# COMPACT_ATOMS: atom_id res chain seq x y z
N PRO A 1 42.31 17.29 -4.98
CA PRO A 1 41.32 16.28 -5.40
C PRO A 1 40.01 16.47 -4.62
N ILE A 2 38.98 17.01 -5.27
CA ILE A 2 37.65 17.08 -4.70
C ILE A 2 37.07 15.67 -4.80
N VAL A 3 36.85 15.03 -3.65
CA VAL A 3 36.13 13.76 -3.58
C VAL A 3 34.66 14.11 -3.72
N TYR A 4 34.08 13.84 -4.90
CA TYR A 4 32.63 13.79 -5.02
C TYR A 4 32.17 12.61 -4.17
N ALA A 5 31.57 12.88 -3.02
CA ALA A 5 30.76 11.89 -2.34
C ALA A 5 29.64 11.53 -3.32
N ASN A 6 29.68 10.31 -3.87
CA ASN A 6 28.53 9.75 -4.57
C ASN A 6 27.42 9.67 -3.54
N ALA A 7 26.51 10.64 -3.55
CA ALA A 7 25.25 10.52 -2.84
C ALA A 7 24.54 9.32 -3.44
N GLN A 8 24.54 8.21 -2.70
CA GLN A 8 23.85 7.00 -3.08
C GLN A 8 22.36 7.37 -3.11
N GLN A 9 21.79 7.44 -4.32
CA GLN A 9 20.42 7.87 -4.50
C GLN A 9 19.48 6.92 -3.73
N SER A 10 18.60 7.50 -2.90
CA SER A 10 17.54 6.78 -2.20
C SER A 10 16.69 6.00 -3.22
N PHE A 11 16.36 4.75 -2.91
CA PHE A 11 15.46 3.94 -3.74
C PHE A 11 14.02 4.16 -3.28
N GLY A 12 13.09 4.34 -4.23
CA GLY A 12 11.71 4.64 -3.93
C GLY A 12 11.50 6.06 -3.43
N VAL A 13 11.81 7.06 -4.28
CA VAL A 13 11.52 8.47 -3.99
C VAL A 13 10.26 8.87 -4.76
N HIS A 14 9.18 9.13 -4.04
CA HIS A 14 7.87 9.40 -4.62
C HIS A 14 7.48 10.87 -4.48
N PRO A 15 6.97 11.53 -5.54
CA PRO A 15 6.45 12.89 -5.45
C PRO A 15 5.05 12.94 -4.80
N VAL A 16 4.63 14.12 -4.36
CA VAL A 16 3.26 14.39 -3.89
C VAL A 16 2.38 14.84 -5.07
N ASN A 17 2.08 13.92 -5.98
CA ASN A 17 1.33 14.21 -7.21
C ASN A 17 0.04 13.38 -7.38
N GLY A 18 -0.29 12.55 -6.39
CA GLY A 18 -1.45 11.67 -6.41
C GLY A 18 -1.23 10.30 -7.07
N ASP A 19 -0.04 10.02 -7.60
CA ASP A 19 0.30 8.69 -8.13
C ASP A 19 0.55 7.69 -6.99
N TYR A 20 0.35 6.41 -7.30
CA TYR A 20 0.66 5.32 -6.36
C TYR A 20 2.17 5.13 -6.18
N PHE A 21 2.56 4.89 -4.94
CA PHE A 21 3.94 4.61 -4.57
C PHE A 21 4.27 3.16 -4.92
N ARG A 22 5.17 2.99 -5.89
CA ARG A 22 5.44 1.70 -6.56
C ARG A 22 6.82 1.10 -6.29
N GLU A 23 7.66 1.81 -5.57
CA GLU A 23 9.05 1.46 -5.34
C GLU A 23 9.34 1.55 -3.85
N TRP A 24 9.75 0.44 -3.26
CA TRP A 24 9.90 0.29 -1.81
C TRP A 24 11.12 -0.54 -1.48
N LEU A 25 11.84 -0.18 -0.41
CA LEU A 25 12.64 -1.15 0.31
C LEU A 25 11.70 -1.95 1.20
N VAL A 26 11.82 -3.27 1.23
CA VAL A 26 10.96 -4.13 2.03
C VAL A 26 11.79 -5.10 2.83
N ILE A 27 11.36 -5.39 4.06
CA ILE A 27 11.96 -6.39 4.93
C ILE A 27 10.88 -7.15 5.69
N GLY A 28 11.10 -8.44 5.86
CA GLY A 28 10.19 -9.38 6.50
C GLY A 28 10.42 -10.80 5.98
N PRO A 29 9.65 -11.79 6.46
CA PRO A 29 8.64 -11.66 7.51
C PRO A 29 9.27 -11.65 8.92
N PHE A 30 8.70 -10.84 9.81
CA PHE A 30 8.87 -10.94 11.26
C PHE A 30 7.68 -11.67 11.88
N PHE A 31 7.88 -12.24 13.08
CA PHE A 31 6.83 -12.95 13.81
C PHE A 31 6.80 -12.48 15.27
N PRO A 32 5.62 -12.32 15.89
CA PRO A 32 4.27 -12.54 15.33
C PRO A 32 3.74 -11.35 14.48
N ASP A 33 2.47 -11.42 14.09
CA ASP A 33 1.65 -10.33 13.54
C ASP A 33 1.32 -9.27 14.60
N ASP A 34 2.32 -8.49 15.02
CA ASP A 34 2.16 -7.50 16.09
C ASP A 34 2.56 -6.09 15.65
N LEU A 35 1.55 -5.23 15.45
CA LEU A 35 1.78 -3.81 15.17
C LEU A 35 2.38 -3.03 16.35
N ALA A 36 2.27 -3.50 17.60
CA ALA A 36 2.86 -2.85 18.76
C ALA A 36 4.34 -3.18 18.98
N ALA A 37 4.84 -4.29 18.42
CA ALA A 37 6.23 -4.72 18.58
C ALA A 37 7.17 -3.99 17.62
N ASP A 38 8.18 -3.29 18.13
CA ASP A 38 9.23 -2.69 17.27
C ASP A 38 10.26 -3.77 16.88
N PHE A 39 10.08 -4.37 15.70
CA PHE A 39 11.02 -5.36 15.16
C PHE A 39 12.29 -4.75 14.57
N LEU A 40 12.37 -3.42 14.49
CA LEU A 40 13.51 -2.68 13.97
C LEU A 40 14.33 -2.02 15.08
N ALA A 41 14.08 -2.34 16.36
CA ALA A 41 14.69 -1.69 17.51
C ALA A 41 16.23 -1.61 17.45
N ASP A 42 16.88 -2.69 17.00
CA ASP A 42 18.35 -2.75 16.85
C ASP A 42 18.89 -2.03 15.60
N ALA A 43 18.00 -1.56 14.72
CA ALA A 43 18.29 -0.85 13.48
C ALA A 43 17.77 0.61 13.50
N GLY A 44 17.64 1.20 14.69
CA GLY A 44 17.16 2.57 14.90
C GLY A 44 15.67 2.68 15.21
N GLY A 45 14.94 1.57 15.23
CA GLY A 45 13.53 1.50 15.56
C GLY A 45 12.62 2.14 14.52
N GLU A 46 11.31 2.00 14.73
CA GLU A 46 10.27 2.53 13.83
C GLU A 46 10.34 4.07 13.67
N THR A 47 10.95 4.76 14.64
CA THR A 47 11.13 6.23 14.59
C THR A 47 12.42 6.68 13.89
N GLY A 48 13.42 5.81 13.82
CA GLY A 48 14.79 6.18 13.47
C GLY A 48 15.36 5.47 12.24
N VAL A 49 14.74 4.38 11.78
CA VAL A 49 15.23 3.60 10.64
C VAL A 49 15.37 4.46 9.37
N ALA A 50 16.44 4.23 8.64
CA ALA A 50 16.73 4.84 7.33
C ALA A 50 17.55 3.83 6.51
N PRO A 51 16.92 2.73 6.07
CA PRO A 51 17.62 1.59 5.50
C PRO A 51 18.08 1.87 4.07
N THR A 52 19.09 1.13 3.67
CA THR A 52 19.52 0.96 2.28
C THR A 52 19.36 -0.49 1.85
N ALA A 53 19.25 -0.74 0.55
CA ALA A 53 19.13 -2.10 0.03
C ALA A 53 20.37 -2.92 0.42
N GLY A 54 20.15 -4.09 1.03
CA GLY A 54 21.20 -4.95 1.55
C GLY A 54 21.44 -4.82 3.06
N ASP A 55 20.92 -3.78 3.72
CA ASP A 55 20.98 -3.68 5.18
C ASP A 55 20.25 -4.86 5.82
N THR A 56 20.81 -5.35 6.93
CA THR A 56 20.35 -6.56 7.60
C THR A 56 19.77 -6.22 8.98
N VAL A 57 18.65 -6.85 9.33
CA VAL A 57 18.07 -6.87 10.67
C VAL A 57 17.99 -8.31 11.12
N PHE A 58 18.31 -8.59 12.39
CA PHE A 58 18.21 -9.94 12.93
C PHE A 58 16.88 -10.14 13.66
N THR A 59 16.22 -11.26 13.44
CA THR A 59 15.03 -11.64 14.21
C THR A 59 15.40 -11.97 15.66
N ALA A 60 14.40 -12.09 16.53
CA ALA A 60 14.62 -12.54 17.91
C ALA A 60 15.28 -13.93 18.02
N SER A 61 15.18 -14.78 16.98
CA SER A 61 15.87 -16.07 16.90
C SER A 61 17.28 -15.99 16.31
N GLY A 62 17.74 -14.80 15.92
CA GLY A 62 19.06 -14.56 15.32
C GLY A 62 19.13 -14.83 13.82
N GLU A 63 17.99 -15.01 13.14
CA GLU A 63 17.96 -15.19 11.69
C GLU A 63 18.08 -13.83 10.98
N PRO A 64 18.91 -13.70 9.93
CA PRO A 64 19.07 -12.45 9.21
C PRO A 64 17.91 -12.22 8.23
N LEU A 65 17.31 -11.04 8.27
CA LEU A 65 16.41 -10.50 7.26
C LEU A 65 17.10 -9.32 6.56
N ILE A 66 16.88 -9.18 5.25
CA ILE A 66 17.59 -8.20 4.42
C ILE A 66 16.58 -7.26 3.79
N TRP A 67 16.86 -5.94 3.84
CA TRP A 67 16.11 -4.95 3.08
C TRP A 67 16.32 -5.14 1.58
N GLN A 68 15.26 -5.44 0.86
CA GLN A 68 15.28 -5.72 -0.58
C GLN A 68 14.51 -4.65 -1.35
N LYS A 69 14.94 -4.37 -2.58
CA LYS A 69 14.21 -3.48 -3.48
C LYS A 69 13.00 -4.21 -4.06
N TYR A 70 11.82 -3.61 -3.94
CA TYR A 70 10.59 -4.03 -4.60
C TYR A 70 10.12 -2.92 -5.54
N GLN A 71 9.69 -3.32 -6.74
CA GLN A 71 9.07 -2.42 -7.70
C GLN A 71 7.94 -3.13 -8.44
N THR A 72 6.84 -2.42 -8.67
CA THR A 72 5.66 -2.94 -9.38
C THR A 72 5.05 -1.89 -10.31
N ASN A 73 4.28 -2.34 -11.31
CA ASN A 73 3.41 -1.47 -12.11
C ASN A 73 1.99 -1.38 -11.54
N SER A 74 1.66 -2.20 -10.54
CA SER A 74 0.38 -2.19 -9.84
C SER A 74 0.26 -0.99 -8.89
N SER A 75 -0.93 -0.72 -8.37
CA SER A 75 -1.13 0.14 -7.20
C SER A 75 -0.83 -0.59 -5.88
N VAL A 76 -0.79 -1.92 -5.92
CA VAL A 76 -0.64 -2.79 -4.74
C VAL A 76 0.78 -3.32 -4.65
N ILE A 77 1.33 -3.22 -3.44
CA ILE A 77 2.54 -3.90 -3.00
C ILE A 77 2.13 -5.25 -2.43
N ASP A 78 2.40 -6.32 -3.18
CA ASP A 78 2.08 -7.69 -2.78
C ASP A 78 3.28 -8.34 -2.10
N PHE A 79 3.16 -8.64 -0.81
CA PHE A 79 4.23 -9.28 -0.06
C PHE A 79 4.43 -10.75 -0.42
N PHE A 80 3.44 -11.42 -1.00
CA PHE A 80 3.61 -12.81 -1.44
C PHE A 80 4.61 -12.93 -2.57
N GLU A 81 4.63 -11.96 -3.49
CA GLU A 81 5.60 -11.91 -4.58
C GLU A 81 7.04 -11.79 -4.07
N MET A 82 7.22 -11.15 -2.91
CA MET A 82 8.52 -10.77 -2.41
C MET A 82 9.08 -11.68 -1.32
N ILE A 83 8.28 -11.96 -0.30
CA ILE A 83 8.70 -12.68 0.90
C ILE A 83 7.90 -13.97 1.14
N GLY A 84 7.06 -14.34 0.17
CA GLY A 84 6.29 -15.59 0.17
C GLY A 84 5.06 -15.53 1.08
N LYS A 85 4.33 -16.66 1.10
CA LYS A 85 3.12 -16.80 1.91
C LYS A 85 3.47 -17.04 3.37
N ASN A 86 3.10 -16.09 4.23
CA ASN A 86 3.33 -16.16 5.66
C ASN A 86 2.08 -15.67 6.39
N ASP A 87 1.48 -16.54 7.20
CA ASP A 87 0.41 -16.18 8.14
C ASP A 87 1.01 -15.75 9.48
N HIS A 88 0.28 -14.96 10.27
CA HIS A 88 0.72 -14.46 11.57
C HIS A 88 2.07 -13.74 11.54
N ALA A 89 2.29 -12.93 10.49
CA ALA A 89 3.56 -12.28 10.20
C ALA A 89 3.45 -10.75 10.17
N THR A 90 4.60 -10.07 10.21
CA THR A 90 4.73 -8.63 10.05
C THR A 90 5.80 -8.31 9.01
N ALA A 91 5.61 -7.27 8.21
CA ALA A 91 6.60 -6.77 7.25
C ALA A 91 6.63 -5.25 7.30
N TYR A 92 7.77 -4.71 6.90
CA TYR A 92 7.98 -3.28 6.76
C TYR A 92 8.31 -2.95 5.32
N ALA A 93 7.79 -1.82 4.87
CA ALA A 93 8.14 -1.17 3.62
C ALA A 93 8.61 0.26 3.91
N TYR A 94 9.74 0.65 3.33
CA TYR A 94 10.36 1.95 3.48
C TYR A 94 10.52 2.62 2.11
N CYS A 95 10.18 3.90 2.04
CA CYS A 95 10.44 4.76 0.90
C CYS A 95 10.68 6.19 1.38
N SER A 96 10.90 7.09 0.42
CA SER A 96 10.99 8.51 0.69
C SER A 96 9.94 9.27 -0.11
N ILE A 97 9.40 10.33 0.49
CA ILE A 97 8.45 11.25 -0.15
C ILE A 97 9.17 12.57 -0.42
N GLN A 98 9.27 12.95 -1.69
CA GLN A 98 9.84 14.22 -2.10
C GLN A 98 8.76 15.29 -2.09
N SER A 99 8.97 16.33 -1.28
CA SER A 99 8.13 17.54 -1.30
C SER A 99 8.96 18.76 -1.71
N GLU A 100 8.34 19.65 -2.49
CA GLU A 100 8.94 20.92 -2.88
C GLU A 100 8.81 21.99 -1.78
N ASN A 101 7.87 21.81 -0.85
CA ASN A 101 7.48 22.81 0.14
C ASN A 101 7.38 22.21 1.55
N ASN A 102 7.28 23.06 2.55
CA ASN A 102 6.75 22.61 3.85
C ASN A 102 5.22 22.61 3.71
N GLU A 103 4.60 21.44 3.56
CA GLU A 103 3.18 21.33 3.22
C GLU A 103 2.48 20.17 3.94
N ALA A 104 1.19 20.36 4.21
CA ALA A 104 0.32 19.28 4.63
C ALA A 104 -0.09 18.47 3.39
N VAL A 105 -0.03 17.15 3.50
CA VAL A 105 -0.45 16.21 2.45
C VAL A 105 -1.56 15.33 2.95
N GLN A 106 -2.46 14.95 2.06
CA GLN A 106 -3.40 13.86 2.29
C GLN A 106 -2.77 12.57 1.77
N ILE A 107 -2.61 11.60 2.67
CA ILE A 107 -2.21 10.23 2.34
C ILE A 107 -3.47 9.38 2.26
N GLN A 108 -3.54 8.54 1.23
CA GLN A 108 -4.56 7.52 1.08
C GLN A 108 -3.88 6.15 1.09
N ILE A 109 -4.39 5.22 1.90
CA ILE A 109 -3.81 3.89 2.09
C ILE A 109 -4.89 2.80 2.13
N GLY A 110 -4.56 1.65 1.57
CA GLY A 110 -5.27 0.38 1.78
C GLY A 110 -4.30 -0.65 2.34
N SER A 111 -4.75 -1.56 3.20
CA SER A 111 -3.92 -2.64 3.73
C SER A 111 -4.69 -3.96 3.92
N ASP A 112 -3.95 -5.04 3.96
CA ASP A 112 -4.40 -6.37 4.34
C ASP A 112 -3.25 -6.99 5.15
N ASP A 113 -3.31 -7.10 6.47
CA ASP A 113 -4.40 -6.72 7.38
C ASP A 113 -4.16 -5.31 7.97
N GLY A 114 -3.67 -5.23 9.20
CA GLY A 114 -3.48 -3.99 9.94
C GLY A 114 -2.27 -3.19 9.46
N VAL A 115 -2.30 -1.88 9.69
CA VAL A 115 -1.27 -0.95 9.20
C VAL A 115 -0.82 0.04 10.28
N SER A 116 0.45 0.43 10.23
CA SER A 116 0.99 1.61 10.91
C SER A 116 1.92 2.36 9.96
N VAL A 117 1.85 3.69 9.97
CA VAL A 117 2.63 4.56 9.08
C VAL A 117 3.39 5.60 9.89
N TRP A 118 4.67 5.74 9.60
CA TRP A 118 5.52 6.79 10.15
C TRP A 118 6.02 7.72 9.04
N ILE A 119 5.93 9.03 9.29
CA ILE A 119 6.52 10.06 8.45
C ILE A 119 7.57 10.81 9.28
N ASN A 120 8.81 10.82 8.81
CA ASN A 120 9.97 11.38 9.51
C ASN A 120 10.17 10.86 10.95
N GLY A 121 9.62 9.69 11.27
CA GLY A 121 9.70 9.06 12.60
C GLY A 121 8.50 9.34 13.51
N GLU A 122 7.54 10.19 13.09
CA GLU A 122 6.27 10.38 13.78
C GLU A 122 5.25 9.35 13.28
N ASN A 123 4.60 8.62 14.19
CA ASN A 123 3.50 7.71 13.83
C ASN A 123 2.25 8.54 13.51
N VAL A 124 1.97 8.71 12.23
CA VAL A 124 0.86 9.56 11.73
C VAL A 124 -0.43 8.77 11.54
N HIS A 125 -0.35 7.44 11.46
CA HIS A 125 -1.51 6.57 11.31
C HIS A 125 -1.27 5.19 11.90
N ARG A 126 -2.32 4.63 12.51
CA ARG A 126 -2.35 3.25 12.98
C ARG A 126 -3.77 2.72 12.96
N ASN A 127 -3.94 1.57 12.32
CA ASN A 127 -5.19 0.83 12.36
C ASN A 127 -4.89 -0.67 12.53
N ALA A 128 -5.13 -1.19 13.73
CA ALA A 128 -4.93 -2.59 14.08
C ALA A 128 -6.23 -3.37 13.87
N VAL A 129 -6.41 -3.91 12.67
CA VAL A 129 -7.63 -4.60 12.25
C VAL A 129 -7.31 -5.72 11.28
N ASN A 130 -8.08 -6.80 11.31
CA ASN A 130 -8.03 -7.86 10.30
C ASN A 130 -9.04 -7.53 9.21
N ARG A 131 -8.60 -7.38 7.95
CA ARG A 131 -9.40 -6.92 6.83
C ARG A 131 -8.77 -7.30 5.49
N TRP A 132 -9.62 -7.45 4.49
CA TRP A 132 -9.18 -7.51 3.10
C TRP A 132 -8.65 -6.15 2.62
N LEU A 133 -7.74 -6.18 1.65
CA LEU A 133 -7.26 -4.97 0.98
C LEU A 133 -8.40 -4.26 0.26
N THR A 134 -8.76 -3.07 0.74
CA THR A 134 -9.50 -2.07 -0.04
C THR A 134 -8.58 -0.89 -0.32
N ILE A 135 -8.30 -0.62 -1.60
CA ILE A 135 -7.46 0.50 -2.03
C ILE A 135 -8.07 1.83 -1.55
N ASP A 136 -7.22 2.74 -1.07
CA ASP A 136 -7.58 4.08 -0.58
C ASP A 136 -8.63 4.11 0.53
N GLU A 137 -8.81 3.00 1.26
CA GLU A 137 -9.85 2.87 2.31
C GLU A 137 -9.66 3.87 3.45
N GLU A 138 -8.42 4.18 3.79
CA GLU A 138 -8.08 5.07 4.89
C GLU A 138 -7.40 6.34 4.37
N GLN A 139 -7.74 7.46 4.99
CA GLN A 139 -7.19 8.77 4.63
C GLN A 139 -6.81 9.53 5.90
N PHE A 140 -5.62 10.11 5.90
CA PHE A 140 -5.12 10.92 7.00
C PHE A 140 -4.17 11.98 6.46
N GLU A 141 -3.97 13.04 7.25
CA GLU A 141 -3.03 14.10 6.92
C GLU A 141 -1.67 13.85 7.56
N ALA A 142 -0.60 14.25 6.88
CA ALA A 142 0.75 14.29 7.42
C ALA A 142 1.43 15.60 7.02
N GLN A 143 2.33 16.09 7.87
CA GLN A 143 3.12 17.28 7.58
C GLN A 143 4.47 16.89 6.97
N LEU A 144 4.75 17.38 5.76
CA LEU A 144 6.04 17.22 5.11
C LEU A 144 6.90 18.48 5.29
N VAL A 145 8.21 18.28 5.24
CA VAL A 145 9.20 19.35 5.08
C VAL A 145 9.73 19.41 3.66
N THR A 146 10.24 20.56 3.23
CA THR A 146 10.92 20.69 1.93
C THR A 146 12.07 19.69 1.83
N GLY A 147 12.10 18.92 0.75
CA GLY A 147 13.10 17.88 0.52
C GLY A 147 12.55 16.47 0.68
N GLU A 148 13.43 15.57 1.06
CA GLU A 148 13.12 14.15 1.24
C GLU A 148 12.55 13.89 2.64
N ASN A 149 11.39 13.24 2.71
CA ASN A 149 10.72 12.85 3.93
C ASN A 149 10.71 11.32 4.04
N ARG A 150 11.13 10.77 5.17
CA ARG A 150 11.16 9.31 5.38
C ARG A 150 9.75 8.78 5.57
N CYS A 151 9.41 7.70 4.88
CA CYS A 151 8.14 7.01 5.03
C CYS A 151 8.40 5.54 5.37
N LEU A 152 7.86 5.10 6.51
CA LEU A 152 7.87 3.69 6.92
C LEU A 152 6.43 3.22 7.05
N VAL A 153 6.11 2.10 6.42
CA VAL A 153 4.84 1.41 6.52
C VAL A 153 5.10 0.04 7.14
N LYS A 154 4.33 -0.31 8.16
CA LYS A 154 4.33 -1.64 8.78
C LYS A 154 2.97 -2.27 8.54
N ILE A 155 2.96 -3.50 8.04
CA ILE A 155 1.75 -4.27 7.79
C ILE A 155 1.80 -5.56 8.60
N SER A 156 0.75 -5.82 9.38
CA SER A 156 0.53 -7.12 10.04
C SER A 156 -0.32 -8.02 9.15
N GLN A 157 -0.13 -9.33 9.27
CA GLN A 157 -0.82 -10.35 8.49
C GLN A 157 -1.35 -11.44 9.41
N TYR A 158 -2.67 -11.57 9.48
CA TYR A 158 -3.33 -12.65 10.20
C TYR A 158 -3.33 -13.92 9.35
N ILE A 159 -4.15 -13.97 8.29
CA ILE A 159 -4.17 -15.06 7.30
C ILE A 159 -4.62 -14.58 5.92
N GLY A 160 -4.16 -15.23 4.86
CA GLY A 160 -4.65 -14.98 3.50
C GLY A 160 -3.77 -14.00 2.73
N SER A 161 -4.35 -13.16 1.88
CA SER A 161 -3.60 -12.22 1.05
C SER A 161 -2.84 -11.20 1.89
N TRP A 162 -1.70 -10.69 1.42
CA TRP A 162 -0.90 -9.76 2.21
C TRP A 162 -0.33 -8.63 1.36
N GLY A 163 -0.70 -7.39 1.68
CA GLY A 163 -0.19 -6.24 0.94
C GLY A 163 -0.80 -4.92 1.35
N PHE A 164 -0.39 -3.87 0.65
CA PHE A 164 -0.91 -2.53 0.86
C PHE A 164 -0.83 -1.69 -0.42
N SER A 165 -1.52 -0.57 -0.46
CA SER A 165 -1.40 0.45 -1.50
C SER A 165 -1.27 1.81 -0.84
N MET A 166 -0.45 2.72 -1.36
CA MET A 166 -0.33 4.07 -0.80
C MET A 166 -0.12 5.11 -1.90
N ARG A 167 -0.69 6.29 -1.71
CA ARG A 167 -0.43 7.50 -2.51
C ARG A 167 -0.55 8.75 -1.65
N ALA A 168 0.03 9.85 -2.13
CA ALA A 168 -0.07 11.14 -1.46
C ALA A 168 -0.43 12.26 -2.44
N SER A 169 -1.27 13.19 -1.99
CA SER A 169 -1.65 14.39 -2.72
C SER A 169 -1.54 15.61 -1.80
N PRO A 170 -1.37 16.84 -2.32
CA PRO A 170 -1.41 18.03 -1.48
C PRO A 170 -2.75 18.09 -0.73
N ALA A 171 -2.75 18.40 0.57
CA ALA A 171 -4.00 18.48 1.34
C ALA A 171 -4.94 19.60 0.83
N SER A 172 -4.39 20.58 0.11
CA SER A 172 -5.16 21.61 -0.59
C SER A 172 -5.88 21.12 -1.84
N GLN A 173 -5.52 19.94 -2.36
CA GLN A 173 -6.08 19.29 -3.53
C GLN A 173 -6.25 17.79 -3.25
N PRO A 174 -7.10 17.42 -2.27
CA PRO A 174 -7.26 16.03 -1.90
C PRO A 174 -7.85 15.24 -3.07
N LEU A 175 -7.38 14.01 -3.24
CA LEU A 175 -7.97 13.09 -4.20
C LEU A 175 -9.37 12.68 -3.73
N PRO A 176 -10.31 12.45 -4.67
CA PRO A 176 -11.65 12.02 -4.29
C PRO A 176 -11.57 10.73 -3.48
N ASN A 177 -12.22 10.72 -2.32
CA ASN A 177 -12.54 9.46 -1.66
C ASN A 177 -13.53 8.72 -2.59
N ILE A 178 -13.12 7.59 -3.15
CA ILE A 178 -14.02 6.76 -3.96
C ILE A 178 -14.92 6.05 -2.96
N PRO A 179 -16.19 6.48 -2.78
CA PRO A 179 -17.05 5.88 -1.77
C PRO A 179 -17.26 4.41 -2.16
N LYS A 180 -17.18 3.53 -1.17
CA LYS A 180 -17.59 2.14 -1.36
C LYS A 180 -19.07 2.12 -1.72
N PHE A 181 -19.40 1.81 -2.95
CA PHE A 181 -20.76 1.42 -3.31
C PHE A 181 -20.96 -0.04 -2.90
N TYR A 182 -21.52 -0.24 -1.71
CA TYR A 182 -22.08 -1.53 -1.36
C TYR A 182 -23.46 -1.62 -2.00
N MET A 183 -23.62 -2.52 -2.97
CA MET A 183 -24.95 -2.94 -3.43
C MET A 183 -25.31 -4.22 -2.68
N SER A 184 -26.28 -4.13 -1.78
CA SER A 184 -27.02 -5.31 -1.32
C SER A 184 -27.95 -5.78 -2.44
N LEU A 185 -28.40 -7.04 -2.37
CA LEU A 185 -29.46 -7.55 -3.26
C LEU A 185 -30.72 -6.67 -3.23
N ASN A 186 -30.98 -5.97 -2.12
CA ASN A 186 -32.12 -5.06 -1.97
C ASN A 186 -31.89 -3.71 -2.67
N ASP A 187 -30.64 -3.28 -2.85
CA ASP A 187 -30.32 -2.03 -3.57
C ASP A 187 -30.52 -2.18 -5.10
N LEU A 188 -30.56 -3.42 -5.60
CA LEU A 188 -30.96 -3.74 -6.98
C LEU A 188 -32.48 -3.60 -7.21
N GLU A 189 -33.31 -3.58 -6.16
CA GLU A 189 -34.76 -3.36 -6.28
C GLU A 189 -35.11 -1.86 -6.35
N ILE A 190 -34.18 -0.97 -5.99
CA ILE A 190 -34.45 0.48 -5.89
C ILE A 190 -33.55 1.25 -6.86
N GLY A 191 -33.81 1.08 -8.16
CA GLY A 191 -33.71 2.15 -9.16
C GLY A 191 -32.46 3.04 -9.20
N TYR A 192 -31.27 2.54 -8.87
CA TYR A 192 -30.02 3.22 -9.20
C TYR A 192 -29.54 2.77 -10.59
N TYR A 193 -29.49 3.70 -11.53
CA TYR A 193 -29.00 3.44 -12.88
C TYR A 193 -27.47 3.39 -12.86
N LEU A 194 -26.90 2.20 -13.02
CA LEU A 194 -25.53 2.04 -13.48
C LEU A 194 -25.42 2.79 -14.82
N SER A 195 -24.54 3.78 -14.86
CA SER A 195 -24.32 4.70 -15.99
C SER A 195 -24.41 3.97 -17.34
N GLU A 196 -25.17 4.57 -18.25
CA GLU A 196 -25.54 4.09 -19.59
C GLU A 196 -24.50 3.17 -20.25
N GLY A 197 -24.79 1.87 -20.30
CA GLY A 197 -23.95 0.87 -20.95
C GLY A 197 -24.53 -0.53 -20.88
N LYS A 198 -24.33 -1.32 -21.94
CA LYS A 198 -24.65 -2.75 -22.00
C LYS A 198 -23.60 -3.50 -21.18
N TRP A 199 -24.00 -4.10 -20.05
CA TRP A 199 -23.11 -4.89 -19.23
C TRP A 199 -22.90 -6.27 -19.87
N LYS A 200 -21.74 -6.88 -19.66
CA LYS A 200 -21.44 -8.25 -20.09
C LYS A 200 -21.31 -9.15 -18.87
N TYR A 201 -21.87 -10.35 -18.94
CA TYR A 201 -21.94 -11.31 -17.85
C TYR A 201 -21.56 -12.72 -18.32
N HIS A 202 -20.81 -13.44 -17.48
CA HIS A 202 -20.54 -14.87 -17.62
C HIS A 202 -20.45 -15.53 -16.24
N PRO A 203 -21.16 -16.65 -16.00
CA PRO A 203 -21.04 -17.38 -14.74
C PRO A 203 -19.69 -18.11 -14.62
N GLY A 204 -19.08 -18.09 -13.43
CA GLY A 204 -17.85 -18.83 -13.10
C GLY A 204 -16.86 -18.00 -12.29
N ASP A 205 -15.65 -18.52 -12.12
CA ASP A 205 -14.59 -17.87 -11.36
C ASP A 205 -13.25 -18.09 -12.09
N ASN A 206 -12.84 -17.11 -12.90
CA ASN A 206 -11.61 -17.17 -13.67
C ASN A 206 -10.92 -15.80 -13.65
N ILE A 207 -9.72 -15.79 -13.07
CA ILE A 207 -8.91 -14.59 -12.88
C ILE A 207 -8.55 -13.86 -14.18
N ALA A 208 -8.54 -14.55 -15.33
CA ALA A 208 -8.24 -13.94 -16.62
C ALA A 208 -9.27 -12.86 -17.04
N TRP A 209 -10.49 -12.91 -16.49
CA TRP A 209 -11.57 -11.97 -16.81
C TRP A 209 -11.31 -10.55 -16.33
N ALA A 210 -10.40 -10.37 -15.35
CA ALA A 210 -10.03 -9.06 -14.83
C ALA A 210 -8.98 -8.34 -15.70
N THR A 211 -8.47 -8.99 -16.77
CA THR A 211 -7.46 -8.38 -17.65
C THR A 211 -8.13 -7.41 -18.65
N PRO A 212 -7.56 -6.21 -18.91
CA PRO A 212 -8.17 -5.22 -19.81
C PRO A 212 -8.37 -5.70 -21.26
N ASP A 213 -7.54 -6.65 -21.70
CA ASP A 213 -7.54 -7.20 -23.05
C ASP A 213 -8.34 -8.50 -23.17
N PHE A 214 -9.06 -8.91 -22.11
CA PHE A 214 -9.85 -10.12 -22.15
C PHE A 214 -10.97 -10.01 -23.20
N ASP A 215 -11.01 -10.99 -24.10
CA ASP A 215 -12.07 -11.07 -25.10
C ASP A 215 -13.38 -11.57 -24.46
N ASP A 216 -14.22 -10.62 -24.08
CA ASP A 216 -15.55 -10.83 -23.52
C ASP A 216 -16.65 -10.79 -24.61
N THR A 217 -16.32 -10.89 -25.90
CA THR A 217 -17.31 -10.80 -27.00
C THR A 217 -18.39 -11.86 -26.93
N ASN A 218 -18.09 -13.03 -26.34
CA ASN A 218 -19.01 -14.15 -26.17
C ASN A 218 -19.84 -14.09 -24.88
N TRP A 219 -19.64 -13.07 -24.04
CA TRP A 219 -20.38 -12.93 -22.79
C TRP A 219 -21.82 -12.48 -23.03
N GLN A 220 -22.71 -12.88 -22.14
CA GLN A 220 -24.10 -12.48 -22.21
C GLN A 220 -24.20 -10.98 -21.99
N ILE A 221 -24.77 -10.26 -22.95
CA ILE A 221 -25.08 -8.86 -22.75
C ILE A 221 -26.33 -8.78 -21.87
N VAL A 222 -26.19 -8.18 -20.70
CA VAL A 222 -27.31 -7.88 -19.81
C VAL A 222 -27.63 -6.40 -19.94
N ASP A 223 -28.88 -6.11 -20.33
CA ASP A 223 -29.45 -4.77 -20.20
C ASP A 223 -29.92 -4.65 -18.75
N PRO A 224 -29.37 -3.75 -17.92
CA PRO A 224 -29.78 -3.62 -16.52
C PRO A 224 -31.22 -3.09 -16.36
N LYS A 225 -32.00 -2.97 -17.45
CA LYS A 225 -33.46 -2.77 -17.37
C LYS A 225 -34.16 -4.03 -16.86
N LEU A 226 -34.27 -4.12 -15.55
CA LEU A 226 -35.19 -5.05 -14.88
C LEU A 226 -36.63 -4.58 -15.14
N THR A 227 -37.46 -5.42 -15.77
CA THR A 227 -38.93 -5.35 -15.70
C THR A 227 -39.44 -6.12 -14.50
#